data_AF-A0A4U2Y0R5-F1
#
_entry.id   AF-A0A4U2Y0R5-F1
#
_cell.length_a   1.000
_cell.length_b   1.000
_cell.length_c   1.000
_cell.angle_alpha   90.00
_cell.angle_beta   90.00
_cell.angle_gamma   90.00
#
_symmetry.space_group_name_H-M   'P 1'
#
loop_
_entity.id
_entity.type
_entity.pdbx_description
1 polymer ?
#
loop_
_entity_poly.entity_id
_entity_poly.type
_entity_poly.pdbx_seq_one_letter_code
_entity_poly.pdbx_strand_id
1 'polypeptide(L)'
;MQKNLITMLALLLTAVLVVGCNTSDKTEQSDAAQNEPANTATEEKPTDSEPAGDDAQETPTSDDAQTDVQSKPQQEVKYVQKGVDKKENATESKSVTQGYKIQQLPGFTLSQEEPGKDMLVSNADDEVFMRIETTTTAETSYDAVKTSMQDHMNAVGGTVALSAEELSVFKDVQNIEGYVVDFDTEKVIGVVFEKDGLIIKLIIHDNDEQDLTAAMLAMAATISKN
;
A
#
# COMPACT_ATOMS: atom_id res chain seq x y z
N MET A 1 -77.02 -1.88 3.53
CA MET A 1 -76.97 -0.71 4.42
C MET A 1 -75.86 -0.93 5.43
N GLN A 2 -74.79 -0.14 5.40
CA GLN A 2 -74.26 0.58 6.55
C GLN A 2 -73.22 1.59 6.07
N LYS A 3 -73.37 2.82 6.59
CA LYS A 3 -72.63 4.03 6.26
C LYS A 3 -71.38 4.13 7.13
N ASN A 4 -70.33 4.66 6.51
CA ASN A 4 -69.33 5.64 6.97
C ASN A 4 -69.31 5.99 8.46
N LEU A 5 -68.12 6.05 9.09
CA LEU A 5 -67.39 7.30 9.37
C LEU A 5 -66.07 7.02 10.16
N ILE A 6 -65.23 8.06 10.21
CA ILE A 6 -64.18 8.38 11.20
C ILE A 6 -62.71 8.14 10.80
N THR A 7 -62.18 9.23 10.23
CA THR A 7 -60.82 9.80 10.27
C THR A 7 -59.99 9.51 11.53
N MET A 8 -58.71 9.14 11.35
CA MET A 8 -57.65 9.67 12.21
C MET A 8 -56.31 9.79 11.48
N LEU A 9 -55.82 11.03 11.52
CA LEU A 9 -54.52 11.53 11.11
C LEU A 9 -53.47 11.04 12.11
N ALA A 10 -52.43 10.35 11.66
CA ALA A 10 -51.21 10.12 12.43
C ALA A 10 -50.00 10.14 11.51
N LEU A 11 -49.42 11.33 11.38
CA LEU A 11 -48.12 11.61 10.81
C LEU A 11 -47.06 11.00 11.76
N LEU A 12 -46.29 10.02 11.32
CA LEU A 12 -45.10 9.56 12.05
C LEU A 12 -43.86 10.00 11.28
N LEU A 13 -43.37 11.20 11.58
CA LEU A 13 -42.02 11.65 11.25
C LEU A 13 -41.08 11.10 12.33
N THR A 14 -40.37 10.02 12.04
CA THR A 14 -39.22 9.59 12.85
C THR A 14 -37.97 10.30 12.35
N ALA A 15 -37.64 11.42 13.01
CA ALA A 15 -36.31 12.02 12.94
C ALA A 15 -35.38 11.24 13.88
N VAL A 16 -34.35 10.61 13.32
CA VAL A 16 -33.24 10.06 14.10
C VAL A 16 -32.30 11.23 14.43
N LEU A 17 -32.32 11.68 15.69
CA LEU A 17 -31.32 12.60 16.22
C LEU A 17 -30.08 11.79 16.60
N VAL A 18 -29.06 11.81 15.75
CA VAL A 18 -27.71 11.39 16.16
C VAL A 18 -27.12 12.52 17.01
N VAL A 19 -27.04 12.28 18.31
CA VAL A 19 -26.28 13.13 19.24
C VAL A 19 -24.81 12.74 19.09
N GLY A 20 -24.10 13.42 18.20
CA GLY A 20 -22.64 13.37 18.14
C GLY A 20 -22.07 14.17 19.30
N CYS A 21 -21.67 13.49 20.37
CA CYS A 21 -20.77 14.02 21.38
C CYS A 21 -19.35 13.72 20.93
N ASN A 22 -18.62 14.72 20.42
CA ASN A 22 -17.18 14.92 20.63
C ASN A 22 -16.67 16.02 19.67
N THR A 23 -17.03 17.27 19.96
CA THR A 23 -16.24 18.41 19.51
C THR A 23 -16.12 19.36 20.69
N SER A 24 -14.88 19.65 21.07
CA SER A 24 -14.53 20.52 22.18
C SER A 24 -15.11 21.92 21.96
N ASP A 25 -15.59 22.49 23.06
CA ASP A 25 -16.35 23.72 23.15
C ASP A 25 -15.87 24.86 22.25
N LYS A 26 -16.84 25.48 21.59
CA LYS A 26 -16.76 26.85 21.11
C LYS A 26 -17.77 27.66 21.90
N THR A 27 -17.39 28.79 22.48
CA THR A 27 -18.35 29.86 22.76
C THR A 27 -17.70 31.21 22.53
N GLU A 28 -18.39 32.02 21.73
CA GLU A 28 -18.00 33.32 21.24
C GLU A 28 -18.52 34.48 22.12
N GLN A 29 -17.92 35.66 21.88
CA GLN A 29 -18.55 37.00 21.87
C GLN A 29 -18.53 37.88 23.15
N SER A 30 -17.72 38.95 23.17
CA SER A 30 -18.17 40.36 23.01
C SER A 30 -17.09 41.39 23.44
N ASP A 31 -17.18 42.57 22.82
CA ASP A 31 -16.28 43.72 22.68
C ASP A 31 -15.69 44.47 23.91
N ALA A 32 -14.55 45.12 23.61
CA ALA A 32 -13.98 46.40 24.08
C ALA A 32 -13.33 46.53 25.48
N ALA A 33 -11.99 46.66 25.50
CA ALA A 33 -11.27 47.84 26.03
C ALA A 33 -9.72 47.70 25.90
N GLN A 34 -9.14 48.45 24.96
CA GLN A 34 -7.93 49.28 25.04
C GLN A 34 -6.74 48.83 25.93
N ASN A 35 -5.57 48.55 25.30
CA ASN A 35 -4.32 49.31 25.45
C ASN A 35 -3.16 48.63 24.67
N GLU A 36 -2.61 49.35 23.69
CA GLU A 36 -1.21 49.22 23.21
C GLU A 36 -0.21 49.55 24.36
N PRO A 37 1.11 49.24 24.31
CA PRO A 37 1.95 49.30 23.09
C PRO A 37 3.14 48.32 22.93
N ALA A 38 3.63 48.28 21.68
CA ALA A 38 5.03 48.36 21.19
C ALA A 38 6.15 47.37 21.59
N ASN A 39 6.84 46.91 20.52
CA ASN A 39 8.30 46.72 20.32
C ASN A 39 9.07 45.82 21.31
N THR A 40 10.00 44.93 20.90
CA THR A 40 11.16 45.18 20.04
C THR A 40 11.85 43.84 19.73
N ALA A 41 12.39 43.67 18.53
CA ALA A 41 13.42 42.68 18.21
C ALA A 41 14.79 43.12 18.75
N THR A 42 15.69 42.22 19.13
CA THR A 42 17.16 42.38 19.01
C THR A 42 17.89 41.04 19.25
N GLU A 43 18.83 40.75 18.35
CA GLU A 43 19.88 39.75 18.41
C GLU A 43 20.97 40.11 19.45
N GLU A 44 21.64 39.14 20.07
CA GLU A 44 23.04 39.31 20.51
C GLU A 44 23.87 38.03 20.28
N LYS A 45 25.09 38.26 19.77
CA LYS A 45 26.20 37.32 19.48
C LYS A 45 27.38 37.66 20.45
N PRO A 46 28.59 37.07 20.34
CA PRO A 46 29.30 36.30 21.39
C PRO A 46 30.53 37.03 21.97
N THR A 47 31.26 36.40 22.90
CA THR A 47 32.69 36.64 23.26
C THR A 47 33.08 35.62 24.35
N ASP A 48 34.31 35.14 24.55
CA ASP A 48 35.60 35.06 23.85
C ASP A 48 36.57 34.28 24.79
N SER A 49 37.72 33.83 24.29
CA SER A 49 39.01 33.55 25.00
C SER A 49 39.43 32.09 25.32
N GLU A 50 40.35 31.60 24.49
CA GLU A 50 41.47 30.66 24.78
C GLU A 50 42.63 31.40 25.54
N PRO A 51 43.82 30.82 25.92
CA PRO A 51 44.46 29.57 25.50
C PRO A 51 45.25 28.73 26.57
N ALA A 52 45.81 27.61 26.07
CA ALA A 52 47.12 26.97 26.38
C ALA A 52 47.17 25.72 27.28
N GLY A 53 47.70 24.62 26.71
CA GLY A 53 48.17 23.43 27.42
C GLY A 53 48.41 22.23 26.49
N ASP A 54 49.65 22.12 25.99
CA ASP A 54 50.22 21.02 25.21
C ASP A 54 50.30 19.72 26.04
N ASP A 55 49.75 18.61 25.54
CA ASP A 55 50.22 17.26 25.87
C ASP A 55 49.84 16.29 24.74
N ALA A 56 50.87 15.72 24.14
CA ALA A 56 50.80 14.57 23.26
C ALA A 56 50.33 13.34 24.05
N GLN A 57 49.45 12.49 23.47
CA GLN A 57 49.69 11.07 23.18
C GLN A 57 48.37 10.32 22.88
N GLU A 58 48.47 9.41 21.91
CA GLU A 58 47.62 8.22 21.66
C GLU A 58 46.32 8.39 20.86
N THR A 59 46.48 8.22 19.55
CA THR A 59 45.47 7.62 18.65
C THR A 59 44.92 6.32 19.26
N PRO A 60 43.61 6.20 19.50
CA PRO A 60 42.97 4.90 19.60
C PRO A 60 42.65 4.43 18.19
N THR A 61 43.34 3.36 17.79
CA THR A 61 42.91 2.43 16.74
C THR A 61 41.42 2.12 16.94
N SER A 62 40.56 2.58 16.04
CA SER A 62 39.21 2.03 15.93
C SER A 62 39.29 0.81 15.03
N ASP A 63 39.35 -0.34 15.70
CA ASP A 63 38.99 -1.64 15.17
C ASP A 63 37.61 -1.59 14.50
N ASP A 64 37.53 -2.29 13.38
CA ASP A 64 36.37 -2.89 12.73
C ASP A 64 34.99 -2.62 13.37
N ALA A 65 34.29 -1.63 12.82
CA ALA A 65 32.84 -1.72 12.69
C ALA A 65 32.53 -2.31 11.30
N GLN A 66 32.85 -3.59 11.14
CA GLN A 66 32.31 -4.41 10.06
C GLN A 66 30.80 -4.49 10.33
N THR A 67 30.06 -3.56 9.71
CA THR A 67 28.60 -3.64 9.65
C THR A 67 28.29 -4.93 8.92
N ASP A 68 27.80 -5.90 9.69
CA ASP A 68 27.34 -7.18 9.19
C ASP A 68 26.11 -6.91 8.31
N VAL A 69 26.35 -6.56 7.05
CA VAL A 69 25.33 -6.51 6.02
C VAL A 69 24.99 -7.97 5.74
N GLN A 70 24.12 -8.52 6.58
CA GLN A 70 23.55 -9.83 6.38
C GLN A 70 22.96 -9.85 4.98
N SER A 71 23.65 -10.54 4.07
CA SER A 71 23.29 -10.59 2.67
C SER A 71 21.91 -11.22 2.54
N LYS A 72 20.91 -10.41 2.19
CA LYS A 72 19.56 -10.90 1.93
C LYS A 72 19.63 -11.99 0.87
N PRO A 73 18.85 -13.09 0.99
CA PRO A 73 18.74 -14.07 -0.07
C PRO A 73 18.43 -13.36 -1.40
N GLN A 74 19.26 -13.62 -2.41
CA GLN A 74 19.04 -13.13 -3.76
C GLN A 74 18.49 -14.25 -4.62
N GLN A 75 17.46 -13.93 -5.40
CA GLN A 75 16.89 -14.83 -6.38
C GLN A 75 16.78 -14.10 -7.73
N GLU A 76 17.14 -14.80 -8.79
CA GLU A 76 16.96 -14.30 -10.14
C GLU A 76 15.47 -14.35 -10.53
N VAL A 77 14.94 -13.21 -10.98
CA VAL A 77 13.58 -13.07 -11.51
C VAL A 77 13.68 -12.71 -12.99
N LYS A 78 12.87 -13.38 -13.82
CA LYS A 78 12.80 -13.17 -15.27
C LYS A 78 11.43 -12.66 -15.64
N TYR A 79 11.38 -11.69 -16.55
CA TYR A 79 10.14 -11.07 -17.02
C TYR A 79 10.36 -10.47 -18.40
N VAL A 80 9.28 -10.12 -19.09
CA VAL A 80 9.32 -9.39 -20.36
C VAL A 80 8.92 -7.95 -20.09
N GLN A 81 9.64 -6.98 -20.67
CA GLN A 81 9.27 -5.57 -20.63
C GLN A 81 9.49 -4.97 -22.02
N LYS A 82 8.47 -4.33 -22.58
CA LYS A 82 8.43 -3.77 -23.94
C LYS A 82 8.89 -4.78 -25.00
N GLY A 83 8.46 -6.03 -24.85
CA GLY A 83 8.83 -7.15 -25.73
C GLY A 83 10.28 -7.62 -25.59
N VAL A 84 11.02 -7.17 -24.59
CA VAL A 84 12.41 -7.58 -24.33
C VAL A 84 12.48 -8.45 -23.08
N ASP A 85 13.11 -9.62 -23.19
CA ASP A 85 13.41 -10.47 -22.04
C ASP A 85 14.39 -9.77 -21.08
N LYS A 86 13.99 -9.69 -19.81
CA LYS A 86 14.74 -9.13 -18.70
C LYS A 86 15.04 -10.20 -17.66
N LYS A 87 16.13 -9.99 -16.93
CA LYS A 87 16.62 -10.88 -15.89
C LYS A 87 17.39 -10.08 -14.86
N GLU A 88 16.94 -10.09 -13.63
CA GLU A 88 17.50 -9.28 -12.56
C GLU A 88 17.55 -10.06 -11.25
N ASN A 89 18.51 -9.71 -10.38
CA ASN A 89 18.59 -10.27 -9.04
C ASN A 89 17.66 -9.50 -8.11
N ALA A 90 16.60 -10.15 -7.65
CA ALA A 90 15.70 -9.65 -6.64
C ALA A 90 16.23 -9.96 -5.23
N THR A 91 15.80 -9.17 -4.25
CA THR A 91 16.08 -9.39 -2.83
C THR A 91 14.82 -9.70 -2.06
N GLU A 92 14.91 -10.59 -1.07
CA GLU A 92 13.76 -10.89 -0.21
C GLU A 92 13.30 -9.64 0.58
N SER A 93 12.02 -9.32 0.45
CA SER A 93 11.28 -8.35 1.26
C SER A 93 10.14 -9.07 1.99
N LYS A 94 9.88 -8.68 3.23
CA LYS A 94 8.84 -9.30 4.08
C LYS A 94 7.73 -8.29 4.32
N SER A 95 6.49 -8.74 4.19
CA SER A 95 5.35 -8.01 4.71
C SER A 95 5.43 -7.92 6.22
N VAL A 96 5.15 -6.73 6.75
CA VAL A 96 5.17 -6.47 8.19
C VAL A 96 3.95 -7.08 8.88
N THR A 97 2.77 -7.05 8.24
CA THR A 97 1.50 -7.46 8.87
C THR A 97 0.79 -8.62 8.19
N GLN A 98 1.10 -8.93 6.93
CA GLN A 98 0.34 -9.90 6.14
C GLN A 98 1.00 -11.29 6.06
N GLY A 99 2.10 -11.51 6.79
CA GLY A 99 2.66 -12.85 7.00
C GLY A 99 3.23 -13.53 5.75
N TYR A 100 3.62 -12.76 4.73
CA TYR A 100 4.27 -13.27 3.53
C TYR A 100 5.60 -12.56 3.26
N LYS A 101 6.40 -13.16 2.38
CA LYS A 101 7.60 -12.59 1.78
C LYS A 101 7.56 -12.67 0.26
N ILE A 102 8.30 -11.78 -0.39
CA ILE A 102 8.36 -11.64 -1.85
C ILE A 102 9.81 -11.36 -2.27
N GLN A 103 10.20 -11.83 -3.45
CA GLN A 103 11.43 -11.42 -4.11
C GLN A 103 11.19 -10.10 -4.84
N GLN A 104 11.65 -9.01 -4.24
CA GLN A 104 11.48 -7.65 -4.75
C GLN A 104 12.62 -7.31 -5.71
N LEU A 105 12.27 -6.96 -6.95
CA LEU A 105 13.20 -6.46 -7.96
C LEU A 105 13.75 -5.08 -7.55
N PRO A 106 14.98 -4.74 -7.99
CA PRO A 106 15.47 -3.36 -7.93
C PRO A 106 14.50 -2.41 -8.62
N GLY A 107 14.41 -1.16 -8.14
CA GLY A 107 13.50 -0.18 -8.72
C GLY A 107 12.05 -0.31 -8.26
N PHE A 108 11.73 -1.25 -7.37
CA PHE A 108 10.46 -1.31 -6.67
C PHE A 108 10.64 -1.07 -5.18
N THR A 109 9.57 -0.62 -4.51
CA THR A 109 9.50 -0.48 -3.06
C THR A 109 8.23 -1.15 -2.54
N LEU A 110 8.38 -2.10 -1.61
CA LEU A 110 7.26 -2.67 -0.86
C LEU A 110 6.97 -1.78 0.37
N SER A 111 5.77 -1.23 0.44
CA SER A 111 5.26 -0.44 1.55
C SER A 111 3.95 -1.03 2.09
N GLN A 112 3.58 -0.63 3.30
CA GLN A 112 2.33 -1.04 3.94
C GLN A 112 1.28 0.05 3.78
N GLU A 113 0.05 -0.34 3.43
CA GLU A 113 -1.15 0.50 3.39
C GLU A 113 -2.12 0.00 4.48
N GLU A 114 -2.49 0.86 5.43
CA GLU A 114 -3.41 0.47 6.49
C GLU A 114 -4.88 0.68 6.10
N PRO A 115 -5.80 -0.26 6.42
CA PRO A 115 -5.56 -1.57 7.04
C PRO A 115 -5.35 -2.71 6.02
N GLY A 116 -4.43 -3.62 6.33
CA GLY A 116 -4.39 -4.98 5.76
C GLY A 116 -3.96 -5.09 4.30
N LYS A 117 -3.22 -4.12 3.77
CA LYS A 117 -2.72 -4.11 2.40
C LYS A 117 -1.24 -3.77 2.37
N ASP A 118 -0.57 -4.29 1.36
CA ASP A 118 0.77 -3.84 0.99
C ASP A 118 0.71 -3.31 -0.42
N MET A 119 1.63 -2.41 -0.75
CA MET A 119 1.75 -1.84 -2.07
C MET A 119 3.20 -1.98 -2.53
N LEU A 120 3.40 -2.63 -3.67
CA LEU A 120 4.67 -2.71 -4.35
C LEU A 120 4.67 -1.67 -5.48
N VAL A 121 5.38 -0.57 -5.28
CA VAL A 121 5.35 0.61 -6.16
C VAL A 121 6.61 0.66 -7.01
N SER A 122 6.48 1.04 -8.28
CA SER A 122 7.63 1.39 -9.11
C SER A 122 8.26 2.69 -8.62
N ASN A 123 9.58 2.71 -8.44
CA ASN A 123 10.30 3.91 -8.04
C ASN A 123 10.44 4.93 -9.18
N ALA A 124 10.14 4.54 -10.41
CA ALA A 124 10.19 5.41 -11.58
C ALA A 124 8.87 6.18 -11.79
N ASP A 125 7.75 5.59 -11.37
CA ASP A 125 6.40 6.09 -11.59
C ASP A 125 5.47 5.49 -10.53
N ASP A 126 4.95 6.32 -9.61
CA ASP A 126 4.13 5.85 -8.49
C ASP A 126 2.68 5.53 -8.87
N GLU A 127 2.26 5.87 -10.10
CA GLU A 127 1.00 5.41 -10.69
C GLU A 127 1.08 3.94 -11.12
N VAL A 128 2.29 3.38 -11.23
CA VAL A 128 2.54 1.97 -11.55
C VAL A 128 2.85 1.19 -10.28
N PHE A 129 1.85 0.44 -9.80
CA PHE A 129 1.93 -0.29 -8.54
C PHE A 129 1.11 -1.58 -8.55
N MET A 130 1.47 -2.48 -7.62
CA MET A 130 0.70 -3.68 -7.29
C MET A 130 0.27 -3.63 -5.84
N ARG A 131 -1.04 -3.64 -5.59
CA ARG A 131 -1.61 -3.87 -4.26
C ARG A 131 -1.67 -5.37 -4.00
N ILE A 132 -1.22 -5.77 -2.82
CA ILE A 132 -1.15 -7.16 -2.35
C ILE A 132 -1.99 -7.27 -1.07
N GLU A 133 -3.01 -8.12 -1.12
CA GLU A 133 -3.81 -8.52 0.03
C GLU A 133 -3.66 -10.03 0.22
N THR A 134 -3.33 -10.46 1.43
CA THR A 134 -3.32 -11.88 1.79
C THR A 134 -4.30 -12.18 2.91
N THR A 135 -4.84 -13.39 2.87
CA THR A 135 -5.65 -13.98 3.94
C THR A 135 -5.41 -15.48 3.95
N THR A 136 -5.91 -16.18 4.96
CA THR A 136 -5.78 -17.63 5.05
C THR A 136 -7.09 -18.34 4.69
N THR A 137 -6.98 -19.60 4.27
CA THR A 137 -8.13 -20.47 4.03
C THR A 137 -8.95 -20.77 5.30
N ALA A 138 -8.42 -20.44 6.48
CA ALA A 138 -9.14 -20.52 7.75
C ALA A 138 -10.03 -19.29 8.01
N GLU A 139 -9.70 -18.14 7.42
CA GLU A 139 -10.43 -16.88 7.59
C GLU A 139 -11.51 -16.70 6.53
N THR A 140 -11.25 -17.13 5.30
CA THR A 140 -12.20 -17.01 4.18
C THR A 140 -11.93 -18.06 3.10
N SER A 141 -12.80 -18.16 2.11
CA SER A 141 -12.63 -19.04 0.95
C SER A 141 -12.02 -18.32 -0.25
N TYR A 142 -11.32 -19.08 -1.10
CA TYR A 142 -10.83 -18.59 -2.39
C TYR A 142 -11.95 -17.93 -3.22
N ASP A 143 -13.12 -18.57 -3.31
CA ASP A 143 -14.24 -18.05 -4.09
C ASP A 143 -14.75 -16.69 -3.58
N ALA A 144 -14.71 -16.45 -2.27
CA ALA A 144 -15.10 -15.16 -1.70
C ALA A 144 -14.10 -14.06 -2.10
N VAL A 145 -12.79 -14.34 -2.02
CA VAL A 145 -11.75 -13.39 -2.43
C VAL A 145 -11.79 -13.15 -3.93
N LYS A 146 -11.99 -14.21 -4.73
CA LYS A 146 -12.17 -14.14 -6.19
C LYS A 146 -13.37 -13.27 -6.56
N THR A 147 -14.52 -13.49 -5.91
CA THR A 147 -15.72 -12.68 -6.16
C THR A 147 -15.46 -11.22 -5.81
N SER A 148 -14.82 -10.93 -4.68
CA SER A 148 -14.45 -9.56 -4.30
C SER A 148 -13.51 -8.89 -5.31
N MET A 149 -12.53 -9.64 -5.84
CA MET A 149 -11.65 -9.13 -6.90
C MET A 149 -12.42 -8.92 -8.21
N GLN A 150 -13.32 -9.82 -8.59
CA GLN A 150 -14.16 -9.65 -9.79
C GLN A 150 -15.07 -8.43 -9.68
N ASP A 151 -15.70 -8.23 -8.52
CA ASP A 151 -16.54 -7.06 -8.25
C ASP A 151 -15.74 -5.76 -8.37
N HIS A 152 -14.51 -5.74 -7.84
CA HIS A 152 -13.60 -4.61 -8.01
C HIS A 152 -13.31 -4.35 -9.49
N MET A 153 -12.89 -5.38 -10.23
CA MET A 153 -12.54 -5.25 -11.64
C MET A 153 -13.72 -4.82 -12.52
N ASN A 154 -14.93 -5.33 -12.23
CA ASN A 154 -16.16 -4.92 -12.91
C ASN A 154 -16.57 -3.48 -12.59
N ALA A 155 -16.19 -2.96 -11.41
CA ALA A 155 -16.38 -1.55 -11.07
C ALA A 155 -15.37 -0.64 -11.78
N VAL A 156 -14.17 -1.14 -12.08
CA VAL A 156 -13.16 -0.45 -12.88
C VAL A 156 -13.60 -0.35 -14.35
N GLY A 157 -14.06 -1.46 -14.95
CA GLY A 157 -14.53 -1.46 -16.33
C GLY A 157 -14.90 -2.82 -16.90
N GLY A 158 -14.98 -2.90 -18.23
CA GLY A 158 -15.25 -4.15 -18.93
C GLY A 158 -14.05 -5.09 -18.85
N THR A 159 -14.24 -6.26 -18.24
CA THR A 159 -13.17 -7.21 -17.95
C THR A 159 -12.97 -8.23 -19.05
N VAL A 160 -11.71 -8.61 -19.28
CA VAL A 160 -11.29 -9.75 -20.10
C VAL A 160 -10.50 -10.71 -19.21
N ALA A 161 -10.78 -12.01 -19.28
CA ALA A 161 -10.03 -13.00 -18.52
C ALA A 161 -8.60 -13.15 -19.07
N LEU A 162 -7.62 -13.23 -18.18
CA LEU A 162 -6.24 -13.55 -18.54
C LEU A 162 -6.14 -14.99 -19.02
N SER A 163 -5.30 -15.21 -20.03
CA SER A 163 -5.00 -16.52 -20.58
C SER A 163 -4.14 -17.36 -19.64
N ALA A 164 -4.12 -18.67 -19.86
CA ALA A 164 -3.22 -19.59 -19.17
C ALA A 164 -1.73 -19.27 -19.42
N GLU A 165 -1.39 -18.65 -20.56
CA GLU A 165 -0.03 -18.22 -20.88
C GLU A 165 0.39 -17.04 -20.01
N GLU A 166 -0.46 -16.03 -19.86
CA GLU A 166 -0.23 -14.86 -19.00
C GLU A 166 -0.11 -15.26 -17.52
N LEU A 167 -0.89 -16.25 -17.08
CA LEU A 167 -0.83 -16.79 -15.72
C LEU A 167 0.26 -17.85 -15.51
N SER A 168 0.99 -18.23 -16.57
CA SER A 168 1.94 -19.35 -16.51
C SER A 168 3.14 -19.09 -15.59
N VAL A 169 3.41 -17.84 -15.23
CA VAL A 169 4.49 -17.46 -14.30
C VAL A 169 4.24 -18.00 -12.89
N PHE A 170 2.98 -18.21 -12.50
CA PHE A 170 2.61 -18.78 -11.22
C PHE A 170 2.76 -20.31 -11.26
N LYS A 171 3.84 -20.81 -10.65
CA LYS A 171 4.08 -22.26 -10.48
C LYS A 171 3.58 -22.72 -9.11
N ASP A 172 3.17 -23.98 -9.05
CA ASP A 172 2.80 -24.67 -7.81
C ASP A 172 1.66 -23.99 -7.01
N VAL A 173 0.70 -23.38 -7.72
CA VAL A 173 -0.53 -22.80 -7.15
C VAL A 173 -1.71 -23.76 -7.31
N GLN A 174 -2.65 -23.75 -6.36
CA GLN A 174 -3.81 -24.66 -6.39
C GLN A 174 -4.96 -24.13 -7.24
N ASN A 175 -5.33 -22.87 -7.00
CA ASN A 175 -6.35 -22.12 -7.73
C ASN A 175 -5.73 -20.83 -8.23
N ILE A 176 -6.09 -20.40 -9.44
CA ILE A 176 -5.67 -19.12 -10.00
C ILE A 176 -6.70 -18.61 -11.01
N GLU A 177 -6.99 -17.32 -10.96
CA GLU A 177 -7.87 -16.61 -11.89
C GLU A 177 -7.34 -15.18 -12.02
N GLY A 178 -7.48 -14.58 -13.21
CA GLY A 178 -7.13 -13.18 -13.40
C GLY A 178 -7.91 -12.51 -14.52
N TYR A 179 -8.02 -11.20 -14.43
CA TYR A 179 -8.73 -10.35 -15.37
C TYR A 179 -7.93 -9.09 -15.65
N VAL A 180 -8.11 -8.53 -16.84
CA VAL A 180 -7.59 -7.23 -17.24
C VAL A 180 -8.73 -6.31 -17.67
N VAL A 181 -8.59 -5.03 -17.36
CA VAL A 181 -9.34 -3.93 -17.97
C VAL A 181 -8.33 -3.03 -18.66
N ASP A 182 -8.41 -2.95 -19.98
CA ASP A 182 -7.55 -2.09 -20.79
C ASP A 182 -8.22 -0.73 -21.04
N PHE A 183 -7.43 0.32 -20.86
CA PHE A 183 -7.72 1.69 -21.30
C PHE A 183 -6.77 2.04 -22.46
N ASP A 184 -6.79 3.28 -22.94
CA ASP A 184 -5.99 3.70 -24.11
C ASP A 184 -4.48 3.52 -23.88
N THR A 185 -3.97 3.93 -22.73
CA THR A 185 -2.54 3.88 -22.36
C THR A 185 -2.27 3.23 -21.01
N GLU A 186 -3.33 2.79 -20.33
CA GLU A 186 -3.31 2.28 -18.96
C GLU A 186 -4.02 0.93 -18.93
N LYS A 187 -3.69 0.11 -17.93
CA LYS A 187 -4.37 -1.15 -17.69
C LYS A 187 -4.46 -1.43 -16.21
N VAL A 188 -5.54 -2.10 -15.82
CA VAL A 188 -5.72 -2.62 -14.46
C VAL A 188 -5.85 -4.13 -14.53
N ILE A 189 -5.04 -4.85 -13.75
CA ILE A 189 -5.05 -6.31 -13.70
C ILE A 189 -5.44 -6.77 -12.30
N GLY A 190 -6.43 -7.65 -12.21
CA GLY A 190 -6.76 -8.37 -10.99
C GLY A 190 -6.31 -9.82 -11.10
N VAL A 191 -5.62 -10.35 -10.08
CA VAL A 191 -5.27 -11.78 -10.00
C VAL A 191 -5.56 -12.29 -8.61
N VAL A 192 -6.10 -13.50 -8.49
CA VAL A 192 -6.26 -14.20 -7.22
C VAL A 192 -5.72 -15.62 -7.33
N PHE A 193 -4.92 -16.05 -6.35
CA PHE A 193 -4.36 -17.40 -6.33
C PHE A 193 -4.17 -17.95 -4.91
N GLU A 194 -4.06 -19.27 -4.80
CA GLU A 194 -3.74 -19.96 -3.55
C GLU A 194 -2.36 -20.61 -3.58
N LYS A 195 -1.56 -20.32 -2.54
CA LYS A 195 -0.22 -20.87 -2.35
C LYS A 195 0.14 -20.89 -0.87
N ASP A 196 0.77 -21.97 -0.40
CA ASP A 196 1.26 -22.10 0.99
C ASP A 196 0.21 -21.83 2.08
N GLY A 197 -1.07 -22.15 1.81
CA GLY A 197 -2.20 -21.90 2.71
C GLY A 197 -2.65 -20.43 2.79
N LEU A 198 -2.09 -19.56 1.95
CA LEU A 198 -2.53 -18.20 1.72
C LEU A 198 -3.46 -18.14 0.50
N ILE A 199 -4.46 -17.27 0.57
CA ILE A 199 -5.19 -16.74 -0.58
C ILE A 199 -4.64 -15.33 -0.82
N ILE A 200 -4.10 -15.08 -2.01
CA ILE A 200 -3.46 -13.81 -2.37
C ILE A 200 -4.33 -13.14 -3.44
N LYS A 201 -4.69 -11.88 -3.22
CA LYS A 201 -5.34 -11.00 -4.19
C LYS A 201 -4.38 -9.89 -4.59
N LEU A 202 -4.19 -9.73 -5.89
CA LEU A 202 -3.39 -8.68 -6.51
C LEU A 202 -4.31 -7.73 -7.28
N ILE A 203 -4.07 -6.43 -7.16
CA ILE A 203 -4.56 -5.42 -8.10
C ILE A 203 -3.36 -4.64 -8.61
N ILE A 204 -3.08 -4.71 -9.91
CA ILE A 204 -1.97 -4.04 -10.57
C ILE A 204 -2.52 -2.89 -11.40
N HIS A 205 -1.89 -1.72 -11.27
CA HIS A 205 -2.04 -0.60 -12.17
C HIS A 205 -0.73 -0.45 -12.94
N ASP A 206 -0.82 -0.36 -14.25
CA ASP A 206 0.32 -0.23 -15.14
C ASP A 206 -0.05 0.62 -16.36
N ASN A 207 0.97 1.07 -17.09
CA ASN A 207 0.81 1.86 -18.29
C ASN A 207 1.80 1.40 -19.37
N ASP A 208 1.55 1.76 -20.63
CA ASP A 208 2.39 1.33 -21.74
C ASP A 208 3.80 1.97 -21.73
N GLU A 209 3.97 3.07 -20.98
CA GLU A 209 5.27 3.71 -20.79
C GLU A 209 6.19 2.86 -19.90
N GLN A 210 5.69 2.27 -18.82
CA GLN A 210 6.50 1.42 -17.94
C GLN A 210 6.48 -0.05 -18.38
N ASP A 211 5.32 -0.57 -18.79
CA ASP A 211 5.08 -1.97 -19.18
C ASP A 211 5.66 -2.98 -18.17
N LEU A 212 5.30 -2.80 -16.90
CA LEU A 212 5.84 -3.55 -15.76
C LEU A 212 4.94 -4.68 -15.26
N THR A 213 3.79 -4.93 -15.90
CA THR A 213 2.83 -5.98 -15.52
C THR A 213 3.51 -7.34 -15.36
N ALA A 214 4.31 -7.76 -16.34
CA ALA A 214 5.01 -9.05 -16.27
C ALA A 214 6.07 -9.07 -15.16
N ALA A 215 6.73 -7.95 -14.86
CA ALA A 215 7.67 -7.85 -13.74
C ALA A 215 6.95 -8.02 -12.40
N MET A 216 5.80 -7.36 -12.22
CA MET A 216 4.98 -7.46 -11.02
C MET A 216 4.40 -8.85 -10.82
N LEU A 217 3.88 -9.50 -11.87
CA LEU A 217 3.41 -10.88 -11.81
C LEU A 217 4.56 -11.85 -11.49
N ALA A 218 5.75 -11.63 -12.05
CA ALA A 218 6.93 -12.44 -11.76
C ALA A 218 7.38 -12.30 -10.29
N MET A 219 7.36 -11.09 -9.73
CA MET A 219 7.60 -10.89 -8.30
C MET A 219 6.50 -11.57 -7.46
N ALA A 220 5.22 -11.38 -7.81
CA ALA A 220 4.10 -11.97 -7.09
C ALA A 220 4.12 -13.50 -7.08
N ALA A 221 4.57 -14.13 -8.16
CA ALA A 221 4.74 -15.59 -8.23
C ALA A 221 5.74 -16.13 -7.19
N THR A 222 6.64 -15.28 -6.69
CA THR A 222 7.59 -15.63 -5.62
C THR A 222 7.01 -15.50 -4.22
N ILE A 223 5.79 -14.97 -4.07
CA ILE A 223 5.13 -14.87 -2.77
C ILE A 223 5.09 -16.24 -2.11
N SER A 224 5.49 -16.27 -0.84
CA SER A 224 5.45 -17.45 0.03
C SER A 224 5.18 -16.99 1.46
N LYS A 225 4.64 -17.91 2.27
CA LYS A 225 4.38 -17.63 3.68
C LYS A 225 5.70 -17.42 4.45
N ASN A 226 5.70 -16.46 5.39
CA ASN A 226 6.83 -16.19 6.28
C ASN A 226 7.20 -17.38 7.17
#